data_AF-A0A9W6TYI4-F1
#
_entry.id   AF-A0A9W6TYI4-F1
#
_cell.length_a   1.000
_cell.length_b   1.000
_cell.length_c   1.000
_cell.angle_alpha   90.00
_cell.angle_beta   90.00
_cell.angle_gamma   90.00
#
_symmetry.space_group_name_H-M   'P 1'
#
loop_
_entity.id
_entity.type
_entity.pdbx_description
1 polymer ?
#
loop_
_entity_poly.entity_id
_entity_poly.type
_entity_poly.pdbx_seq_one_letter_code
_entity_poly.pdbx_strand_id
1 'polypeptide(L)'
;MQFKWNRYLILANKTDQGWNRWVASLRGQTVTLMIYEYGLGIPNARSLDELLTACVRPEHTDRAGATAESSLREVVSRLREVWGATYQGSAVVWRMRANDITRNLDRSTWEVGILDPPTARVERLLRAADSEVELHIGRLTRSSRIALDCVNAAIADNERLQSDWKAFGLRLTNQRQVLAARQESIEGFLEDLPLPAATDVIDRLTNIEKVGGTEHRE
;
A
#
# COMPACT_ATOMS: atom_id res chain seq x y z
N MET A 1 -58.27 -1.33 -9.32
CA MET A 1 -59.51 -1.65 -8.56
C MET A 1 -60.27 -2.73 -9.32
N GLN A 2 -60.88 -3.70 -8.63
CA GLN A 2 -61.61 -4.81 -9.26
C GLN A 2 -62.78 -5.28 -8.41
N PHE A 3 -63.90 -5.66 -9.02
CA PHE A 3 -65.04 -6.23 -8.29
C PHE A 3 -64.94 -7.76 -8.24
N LYS A 4 -65.36 -8.34 -7.11
CA LYS A 4 -65.46 -9.79 -6.90
C LYS A 4 -66.86 -10.16 -6.44
N TRP A 5 -67.45 -11.18 -7.06
CA TRP A 5 -68.76 -11.73 -6.70
C TRP A 5 -68.74 -13.26 -6.79
N ASN A 6 -69.24 -13.96 -5.76
CA ASN A 6 -69.29 -15.43 -5.68
C ASN A 6 -68.00 -16.14 -6.15
N ARG A 7 -66.84 -15.66 -5.67
CA ARG A 7 -65.48 -16.12 -6.00
C ARG A 7 -64.94 -15.72 -7.38
N TYR A 8 -65.74 -15.15 -8.27
CA TYR A 8 -65.30 -14.71 -9.59
C TYR A 8 -64.90 -13.24 -9.60
N LEU A 9 -63.80 -12.94 -10.29
CA LEU A 9 -63.38 -11.58 -10.59
C LEU A 9 -64.15 -11.04 -11.79
N ILE A 10 -64.65 -9.83 -11.67
CA ILE A 10 -65.44 -9.18 -12.71
C ILE A 10 -64.49 -8.42 -13.62
N LEU A 11 -64.51 -8.80 -14.91
CA LEU A 11 -63.71 -8.12 -15.94
C LEU A 11 -64.13 -6.66 -16.05
N ALA A 12 -63.14 -5.76 -16.07
CA ALA A 12 -63.34 -4.31 -16.11
C ALA A 12 -63.69 -3.78 -17.52
N ASN A 13 -63.67 -4.62 -18.55
CA ASN A 13 -63.85 -4.26 -19.96
C ASN A 13 -65.32 -4.21 -20.43
N LYS A 14 -66.28 -3.95 -19.53
CA LYS A 14 -67.71 -3.86 -19.90
C LYS A 14 -68.04 -2.47 -20.45
N THR A 15 -68.95 -2.41 -21.42
CA THR A 15 -69.59 -1.16 -21.85
C THR A 15 -70.52 -0.63 -20.76
N ASP A 16 -70.88 0.65 -20.81
CA ASP A 16 -71.77 1.27 -19.81
C ASP A 16 -73.13 0.56 -19.71
N GLN A 17 -73.68 0.11 -20.84
CA GLN A 17 -74.90 -0.70 -20.85
C GLN A 17 -74.68 -2.06 -20.18
N GLY A 18 -73.51 -2.66 -20.34
CA GLY A 18 -73.12 -3.91 -19.67
C GLY A 18 -72.97 -3.71 -18.16
N TRP A 19 -72.42 -2.57 -17.73
CA TRP A 19 -72.34 -2.19 -16.32
C TRP A 19 -73.72 -1.99 -15.69
N ASN A 20 -74.60 -1.23 -16.35
CA ASN A 20 -75.95 -0.97 -15.84
C ASN A 20 -76.78 -2.25 -15.70
N ARG A 21 -76.69 -3.17 -16.68
CA ARG A 21 -77.34 -4.49 -16.59
C ARG A 21 -76.75 -5.34 -15.45
N TRP A 22 -75.43 -5.32 -15.29
CA TRP A 22 -74.76 -6.07 -14.23
C TRP A 22 -75.13 -5.54 -12.83
N VAL A 23 -75.15 -4.22 -12.63
CA VAL A 23 -75.61 -3.59 -11.38
C VAL A 23 -77.07 -3.92 -11.09
N ALA A 24 -77.94 -3.86 -12.10
CA ALA A 24 -79.35 -4.24 -11.96
C ALA A 24 -79.51 -5.72 -11.56
N SER A 25 -78.69 -6.61 -12.13
CA SER A 25 -78.73 -8.05 -11.85
C SER A 25 -78.29 -8.44 -10.44
N LEU A 26 -77.51 -7.59 -9.76
CA LEU A 26 -76.97 -7.84 -8.42
C LEU A 26 -77.62 -6.98 -7.34
N ARG A 27 -78.79 -6.40 -7.62
CA ARG A 27 -79.56 -5.64 -6.62
C ARG A 27 -79.87 -6.54 -5.41
N GLY A 28 -79.49 -6.05 -4.22
CA GLY A 28 -79.67 -6.78 -2.96
C GLY A 28 -78.58 -7.82 -2.66
N GLN A 29 -77.55 -7.96 -3.52
CA GLN A 29 -76.43 -8.86 -3.28
C GLN A 29 -75.16 -8.10 -2.86
N THR A 30 -74.35 -8.71 -2.00
CA THR A 30 -73.08 -8.14 -1.56
C THR A 30 -71.99 -8.39 -2.61
N VAL A 31 -71.35 -7.32 -3.09
CA VAL A 31 -70.19 -7.37 -3.97
C VAL A 31 -68.97 -6.83 -3.23
N THR A 32 -67.81 -7.49 -3.38
CA THR A 32 -66.56 -7.03 -2.78
C THR A 32 -65.79 -6.16 -3.78
N LEU A 33 -65.44 -4.94 -3.38
CA LEU A 33 -64.51 -4.08 -4.11
C LEU A 33 -63.08 -4.32 -3.60
N MET A 34 -62.18 -4.69 -4.50
CA MET A 34 -60.75 -4.87 -4.22
C MET A 34 -60.00 -3.66 -4.75
N ILE A 35 -59.37 -2.90 -3.85
CA ILE A 35 -58.49 -1.78 -4.17
C ILE A 35 -57.07 -2.27 -3.90
N TYR A 36 -56.23 -2.30 -4.94
CA TYR A 36 -54.84 -2.73 -4.84
C TYR A 36 -53.95 -1.50 -4.63
N GLU A 37 -53.04 -1.58 -3.66
CA GLU A 37 -52.09 -0.51 -3.32
C GLU A 37 -50.99 -0.36 -4.40
N TYR A 38 -50.66 -1.45 -5.11
CA TYR A 38 -49.66 -1.48 -6.18
C TYR A 38 -50.22 -2.23 -7.42
N GLY A 39 -50.80 -1.50 -8.38
CA GLY A 39 -51.13 -1.99 -9.73
C GLY A 39 -52.34 -2.92 -9.91
N LEU A 40 -52.74 -3.13 -11.17
CA LEU A 40 -53.79 -4.09 -11.56
C LEU A 40 -53.34 -5.50 -11.17
N GLY A 41 -54.12 -6.13 -10.29
CA GLY A 41 -53.77 -7.36 -9.60
C GLY A 41 -53.24 -8.44 -10.53
N ILE A 42 -52.19 -9.11 -10.06
CA ILE A 42 -51.54 -10.23 -10.72
C ILE A 42 -52.62 -11.29 -11.06
N PRO A 43 -52.92 -11.51 -12.36
CA PRO A 43 -54.19 -12.12 -12.77
C PRO A 43 -54.26 -13.63 -12.52
N ASN A 44 -53.11 -14.29 -12.41
CA ASN A 44 -53.01 -15.72 -12.15
C ASN A 44 -51.66 -16.07 -11.48
N ALA A 45 -51.54 -17.29 -10.96
CA ALA A 45 -50.34 -17.77 -10.27
C ALA A 45 -49.07 -17.76 -11.14
N ARG A 46 -49.21 -17.91 -12.47
CA ARG A 46 -48.08 -17.86 -13.40
C ARG A 46 -47.52 -16.44 -13.50
N SER A 47 -48.37 -15.43 -13.63
CA SER A 47 -47.93 -14.02 -13.64
C SER A 47 -47.32 -13.60 -12.30
N LEU A 48 -47.73 -14.23 -11.18
CA LEU A 48 -47.09 -14.02 -9.88
C LEU A 48 -45.69 -14.62 -9.86
N ASP A 49 -45.55 -15.85 -10.34
CA ASP A 49 -44.26 -16.52 -10.39
C ASP A 49 -43.28 -15.82 -11.35
N GLU A 50 -43.76 -15.33 -12.49
CA GLU A 50 -43.00 -14.51 -13.44
C GLU A 50 -42.52 -13.21 -12.79
N LEU A 51 -43.39 -12.51 -12.05
CA LEU A 51 -43.03 -11.29 -11.33
C LEU A 51 -42.04 -11.55 -10.19
N LEU A 52 -42.28 -12.58 -9.38
CA LEU A 52 -41.38 -12.96 -8.30
C LEU A 52 -40.01 -13.35 -8.85
N THR A 53 -39.96 -14.07 -9.96
CA THR A 53 -38.70 -14.46 -10.60
C THR A 53 -37.97 -13.25 -11.19
N ALA A 54 -38.69 -12.28 -11.75
CA ALA A 54 -38.09 -11.08 -12.34
C ALA A 54 -37.58 -10.08 -11.30
N CYS A 55 -38.31 -9.89 -10.19
CA CYS A 55 -38.09 -8.74 -9.30
C CYS A 55 -37.65 -9.10 -7.87
N VAL A 56 -37.97 -10.31 -7.39
CA VAL A 56 -37.83 -10.66 -5.97
C VAL A 56 -36.79 -11.76 -5.78
N ARG A 57 -36.86 -12.86 -6.53
CA ARG A 57 -35.92 -13.97 -6.41
C ARG A 57 -34.54 -13.57 -6.97
N PRO A 58 -33.45 -14.15 -6.46
CA PRO A 58 -32.13 -13.94 -7.04
C PRO A 58 -32.09 -14.60 -8.42
N GLU A 59 -31.41 -13.95 -9.39
CA GLU A 59 -31.26 -14.50 -10.74
C GLU A 59 -30.58 -15.86 -10.75
N HIS A 60 -29.62 -16.05 -9.84
CA HIS A 60 -28.83 -17.27 -9.75
C HIS A 60 -28.71 -17.67 -8.28
N THR A 61 -29.07 -18.93 -8.00
CA THR A 61 -28.78 -19.60 -6.72
C THR A 61 -27.80 -20.74 -6.95
N ASP A 62 -27.00 -21.04 -5.93
CA ASP A 62 -26.08 -22.17 -5.97
C ASP A 62 -26.81 -23.51 -5.75
N ARG A 63 -26.06 -24.62 -5.80
CA ARG A 63 -26.61 -25.97 -5.62
C ARG A 63 -27.27 -26.20 -4.25
N ALA A 64 -26.95 -25.37 -3.26
CA ALA A 64 -27.52 -25.43 -1.92
C ALA A 64 -28.70 -24.45 -1.74
N GLY A 65 -29.06 -23.69 -2.77
CA GLY A 65 -30.14 -22.70 -2.74
C GLY A 65 -29.73 -21.36 -2.11
N ALA A 66 -28.44 -21.11 -1.89
CA ALA A 66 -27.93 -19.81 -1.46
C ALA A 66 -27.70 -18.89 -2.66
N THR A 67 -27.51 -17.59 -2.42
CA THR A 67 -27.15 -16.62 -3.46
C THR A 67 -25.89 -17.06 -4.19
N ALA A 68 -25.92 -17.08 -5.53
CA ALA A 68 -24.76 -17.46 -6.32
C ALA A 68 -23.58 -16.51 -6.09
N GLU A 69 -22.36 -17.05 -6.17
CA GLU A 69 -21.11 -16.29 -5.98
C GLU A 69 -20.98 -15.10 -6.94
N SER A 70 -21.57 -15.15 -8.14
CA SER A 70 -21.62 -14.02 -9.08
C SER A 70 -22.40 -12.84 -8.51
N SER A 71 -23.63 -13.06 -8.04
CA SER A 71 -24.46 -12.03 -7.40
C SER A 71 -23.82 -11.53 -6.11
N LEU A 72 -23.18 -12.41 -5.34
CA LEU A 72 -22.49 -12.03 -4.10
C LEU A 72 -21.30 -11.09 -4.39
N ARG A 73 -20.52 -11.36 -5.44
CA ARG A 73 -19.43 -10.47 -5.89
C ARG A 73 -19.93 -9.11 -6.37
N GLU A 74 -21.06 -9.08 -7.07
CA GLU A 74 -21.69 -7.83 -7.51
C GLU A 74 -22.06 -6.96 -6.31
N VAL A 75 -22.73 -7.53 -5.30
CA VAL A 75 -23.08 -6.82 -4.06
C VAL A 75 -21.83 -6.36 -3.31
N VAL A 76 -20.76 -7.16 -3.26
CA VAL A 76 -19.47 -6.75 -2.68
C VAL A 76 -18.88 -5.55 -3.43
N SER A 77 -18.92 -5.56 -4.77
CA SER A 77 -18.40 -4.47 -5.58
C SER A 77 -19.12 -3.16 -5.26
N ARG A 78 -20.45 -3.21 -5.20
CA ARG A 78 -21.29 -2.04 -4.91
C ARG A 78 -21.15 -1.54 -3.48
N LEU A 79 -21.05 -2.43 -2.50
CA LEU A 79 -20.73 -2.05 -1.12
C LEU A 79 -19.41 -1.27 -1.04
N ARG A 80 -18.39 -1.70 -1.79
CA ARG A 80 -17.09 -1.01 -1.82
C ARG A 80 -17.14 0.31 -2.57
N GLU A 81 -18.00 0.43 -3.58
CA GLU A 81 -18.22 1.69 -4.28
C GLU A 81 -18.87 2.74 -3.36
N VAL A 82 -19.90 2.35 -2.60
CA VAL A 82 -20.61 3.26 -1.68
C VAL A 82 -19.78 3.57 -0.43
N TRP A 83 -19.18 2.55 0.18
CA TRP A 83 -18.59 2.65 1.52
C TRP A 83 -17.07 2.57 1.56
N GLY A 84 -16.40 2.27 0.46
CA GLY A 84 -14.95 2.06 0.43
C GLY A 84 -14.13 3.33 0.69
N ALA A 85 -14.72 4.51 0.53
CA ALA A 85 -14.12 5.78 0.92
C ALA A 85 -14.17 6.00 2.45
N THR A 86 -15.23 5.53 3.11
CA THR A 86 -15.44 5.73 4.56
C THR A 86 -14.77 4.63 5.37
N TYR A 87 -14.87 3.39 4.88
CA TYR A 87 -14.47 2.18 5.58
C TYR A 87 -13.47 1.38 4.75
N GLN A 88 -12.41 0.91 5.40
CA GLN A 88 -11.49 -0.09 4.88
C GLN A 88 -11.69 -1.42 5.59
N GLY A 89 -11.58 -2.52 4.84
CA GLY A 89 -11.82 -3.86 5.36
C GLY A 89 -11.23 -4.92 4.45
N SER A 90 -10.90 -6.08 5.03
CA SER A 90 -10.45 -7.21 4.24
C SER A 90 -11.57 -7.71 3.32
N ALA A 91 -11.19 -8.40 2.24
CA ALA A 91 -12.15 -8.97 1.30
C ALA A 91 -13.19 -9.91 1.97
N VAL A 92 -12.81 -10.54 3.08
CA VAL A 92 -13.67 -11.43 3.87
C VAL A 92 -14.76 -10.64 4.60
N VAL A 93 -14.43 -9.46 5.15
CA VAL A 93 -15.41 -8.61 5.86
C VAL A 93 -16.45 -8.07 4.89
N TRP A 94 -16.03 -7.63 3.70
CA TRP A 94 -16.96 -7.20 2.65
C TRP A 94 -17.87 -8.33 2.18
N ARG A 95 -17.31 -9.53 1.99
CA ARG A 95 -18.11 -10.73 1.67
C ARG A 95 -19.09 -11.08 2.78
N MET A 96 -18.69 -10.96 4.05
CA MET A 96 -19.57 -11.21 5.19
C MET A 96 -20.79 -10.28 5.17
N ARG A 97 -20.59 -8.98 4.90
CA ARG A 97 -21.69 -8.02 4.77
C ARG A 97 -22.59 -8.31 3.57
N ALA A 98 -22.01 -8.58 2.41
CA ALA A 98 -22.78 -8.94 1.22
C ALA A 98 -23.63 -10.21 1.45
N ASN A 99 -23.06 -11.21 2.12
CA ASN A 99 -23.81 -12.41 2.48
C ASN A 99 -24.97 -12.10 3.43
N ASP A 100 -24.77 -11.23 4.42
CA ASP A 100 -25.83 -10.78 5.34
C ASP A 100 -27.01 -10.12 4.59
N ILE A 101 -26.71 -9.26 3.61
CA ILE A 101 -27.71 -8.58 2.77
C ILE A 101 -28.47 -9.58 1.88
N THR A 102 -27.74 -10.48 1.22
CA THR A 102 -28.33 -11.41 0.24
C THR A 102 -29.02 -12.63 0.87
N ARG A 103 -28.91 -12.79 2.19
CA ARG A 103 -29.36 -14.00 2.92
C ARG A 103 -30.85 -14.28 2.80
N ASN A 104 -31.68 -13.24 2.71
CA ASN A 104 -33.14 -13.37 2.60
C ASN A 104 -33.61 -13.78 1.19
N LEU A 105 -32.69 -13.84 0.21
CA LEU A 105 -32.97 -14.13 -1.20
C LEU A 105 -33.99 -13.18 -1.84
N ASP A 106 -34.24 -12.02 -1.25
CA ASP A 106 -35.14 -11.00 -1.79
C ASP A 106 -34.33 -9.86 -2.39
N ARG A 107 -34.10 -9.93 -3.69
CA ARG A 107 -33.32 -8.96 -4.45
C ARG A 107 -33.85 -7.53 -4.32
N SER A 108 -35.17 -7.37 -4.15
CA SER A 108 -35.77 -6.04 -4.00
C SER A 108 -35.27 -5.30 -2.74
N THR A 109 -34.74 -6.04 -1.76
CA THR A 109 -34.21 -5.47 -0.51
C THR A 109 -32.72 -5.19 -0.54
N TRP A 110 -31.98 -5.70 -1.54
CA TRP A 110 -30.52 -5.64 -1.55
C TRP A 110 -30.01 -4.22 -1.70
N GLU A 111 -30.67 -3.40 -2.53
CA GLU A 111 -30.33 -1.99 -2.71
C GLU A 111 -30.34 -1.21 -1.40
N VAL A 112 -31.41 -1.38 -0.63
CA VAL A 112 -31.56 -0.75 0.67
C VAL A 112 -30.45 -1.23 1.60
N GLY A 113 -30.18 -2.54 1.65
CA GLY A 113 -29.10 -3.10 2.48
C GLY A 113 -27.69 -2.65 2.10
N ILE A 114 -27.44 -2.31 0.82
CA ILE A 114 -26.18 -1.75 0.33
C ILE A 114 -26.03 -0.29 0.76
N LEU A 115 -27.10 0.50 0.67
CA LEU A 115 -27.11 1.91 1.05
C LEU A 115 -27.17 2.12 2.56
N ASP A 116 -27.61 1.13 3.32
CA ASP A 116 -27.58 1.17 4.78
C ASP A 116 -26.14 1.05 5.30
N PRO A 117 -25.77 1.85 6.32
CA PRO A 117 -24.45 1.76 6.93
C PRO A 117 -24.19 0.34 7.45
N PRO A 118 -22.91 -0.10 7.48
CA PRO A 118 -22.54 -1.40 8.04
C PRO A 118 -23.13 -1.58 9.44
N THR A 119 -23.76 -2.73 9.71
CA THR A 119 -24.27 -3.04 11.06
C THR A 119 -23.11 -3.03 12.07
N ALA A 120 -23.40 -2.71 13.33
CA ALA A 120 -22.37 -2.60 14.38
C ALA A 120 -21.43 -3.83 14.48
N ARG A 121 -21.90 -5.02 14.12
CA ARG A 121 -21.08 -6.24 14.03
C ARG A 121 -20.00 -6.15 12.94
N VAL A 122 -20.38 -5.68 11.75
CA VAL A 122 -19.48 -5.52 10.60
C VAL A 122 -18.63 -4.27 10.77
N GLU A 123 -19.20 -3.19 11.28
CA GLU A 123 -18.52 -1.92 11.50
C GLU A 123 -17.29 -2.08 12.39
N ARG A 124 -17.35 -2.91 13.46
CA ARG A 124 -16.17 -3.22 14.31
C ARG A 124 -15.03 -3.92 13.57
N LEU A 125 -15.33 -4.59 12.47
CA LEU A 125 -14.35 -5.29 11.63
C LEU A 125 -13.84 -4.41 10.47
N LEU A 126 -14.51 -3.30 10.21
CA LEU A 126 -14.10 -2.27 9.28
C LEU A 126 -13.31 -1.19 10.05
N ARG A 127 -12.24 -0.68 9.45
CA ARG A 127 -11.47 0.46 9.98
C ARG A 127 -11.85 1.72 9.22
N ALA A 128 -11.74 2.89 9.85
CA ALA A 128 -11.87 4.16 9.14
C ALA A 128 -10.75 4.28 8.11
N ALA A 129 -11.09 4.59 6.86
CA ALA A 129 -10.14 4.59 5.75
C ALA A 129 -8.97 5.58 5.95
N ASP A 130 -9.24 6.73 6.58
CA ASP A 130 -8.23 7.77 6.82
C ASP A 130 -7.15 7.35 7.84
N SER A 131 -7.54 6.49 8.79
CA SER A 131 -6.65 6.09 9.89
C SER A 131 -5.42 5.30 9.43
N GLU A 132 -5.52 4.49 8.37
CA GLU A 132 -4.41 3.67 7.89
C GLU A 132 -3.41 4.49 7.06
N VAL A 133 -3.91 5.41 6.23
CA VAL A 133 -3.08 6.32 5.43
C VAL A 133 -2.32 7.27 6.36
N GLU A 134 -2.98 7.84 7.36
CA GLU A 134 -2.34 8.69 8.37
C GLU A 134 -1.27 7.93 9.16
N LEU A 135 -1.54 6.70 9.59
CA LEU A 135 -0.55 5.86 10.27
C LEU A 135 0.64 5.53 9.37
N HIS A 136 0.40 5.23 8.10
CA HIS A 136 1.46 4.94 7.13
C HIS A 136 2.34 6.16 6.90
N ILE A 137 1.75 7.33 6.65
CA ILE A 137 2.47 8.60 6.50
C ILE A 137 3.25 8.94 7.78
N GLY A 138 2.65 8.73 8.96
CA GLY A 138 3.33 8.93 10.24
C GLY A 138 4.56 8.05 10.42
N ARG A 139 4.47 6.77 10.02
CA ARG A 139 5.61 5.83 10.04
C ARG A 139 6.70 6.25 9.06
N LEU A 140 6.35 6.57 7.82
CA LEU A 140 7.30 7.02 6.80
C LEU A 140 8.00 8.32 7.22
N THR A 141 7.25 9.27 7.76
CA THR A 141 7.79 10.55 8.26
C THR A 141 8.81 10.30 9.37
N ARG A 142 8.49 9.43 10.33
CA ARG A 142 9.41 9.05 11.41
C ARG A 142 10.67 8.38 10.87
N SER A 143 10.52 7.41 9.97
CA SER A 143 11.65 6.71 9.34
C SER A 143 12.56 7.67 8.58
N SER A 144 11.97 8.61 7.83
CA SER A 144 12.71 9.61 7.05
C SER A 144 13.49 10.57 7.95
N ARG A 145 12.92 10.98 9.09
CA ARG A 145 13.62 11.81 10.09
C ARG A 145 14.84 11.09 10.68
N ILE A 146 14.68 9.83 11.08
CA ILE A 146 15.80 9.04 11.63
C ILE A 146 16.92 8.89 10.58
N ALA A 147 16.57 8.57 9.33
CA ALA A 147 17.56 8.47 8.26
C ALA A 147 18.30 9.80 8.03
N LEU A 148 17.58 10.93 8.06
CA LEU A 148 18.17 12.26 7.96
C LEU A 148 19.12 12.56 9.13
N ASP A 149 18.72 12.23 10.36
CA ASP A 149 19.56 12.42 11.54
C ASP A 149 20.85 11.59 11.45
N CYS A 150 20.77 10.34 10.96
CA CYS A 150 21.95 9.50 10.72
C CYS A 150 22.89 10.12 9.67
N VAL A 151 22.36 10.65 8.57
CA VAL A 151 23.17 11.30 7.53
C VAL A 151 23.83 12.57 8.08
N ASN A 152 23.10 13.40 8.83
CA ASN A 152 23.64 14.60 9.45
C ASN A 152 24.76 14.27 10.45
N ALA A 153 24.60 13.22 11.25
CA ALA A 153 25.64 12.76 12.16
C ALA A 153 26.89 12.30 11.39
N ALA A 154 26.72 11.54 10.30
CA ALA A 154 27.83 11.09 9.47
C ALA A 154 28.57 12.26 8.77
N ILE A 155 27.84 13.30 8.35
CA ILE A 155 28.44 14.53 7.81
C ILE A 155 29.30 15.21 8.88
N ALA A 156 28.77 15.39 10.09
CA ALA A 156 29.52 16.01 11.19
C ALA A 156 30.78 15.22 11.57
N ASP A 157 30.72 13.89 11.56
CA ASP A 157 31.89 13.04 11.79
C ASP A 157 32.91 13.14 10.64
N ASN A 158 32.46 13.28 9.40
CA ASN A 158 33.35 13.51 8.27
C ASN A 158 34.10 14.84 8.37
N GLU A 159 33.42 15.92 8.80
CA GLU A 159 34.03 17.23 9.02
C GLU A 159 35.10 17.18 10.12
N ARG A 160 34.88 16.40 11.17
CA ARG A 160 35.89 16.13 12.22
C ARG A 160 37.11 15.42 11.65
N LEU A 161 36.90 14.33 10.90
CA LEU A 161 37.99 13.59 10.26
C LEU A 161 38.80 14.47 9.31
N GLN A 162 38.14 15.36 8.57
CA GLN A 162 38.83 16.31 7.69
C GLN A 162 39.70 17.29 8.47
N SER A 163 39.22 17.76 9.63
CA SER A 163 39.97 18.65 10.52
C SER A 163 41.20 17.96 11.11
N ASP A 164 41.04 16.72 11.58
CA ASP A 164 42.14 15.90 12.10
C ASP A 164 43.18 15.62 11.01
N TRP A 165 42.74 15.29 9.80
CA TRP A 165 43.62 15.06 8.66
C TRP A 165 44.49 16.29 8.34
N LYS A 166 43.89 17.48 8.36
CA LYS A 166 44.63 18.74 8.18
C LYS A 166 45.68 18.94 9.28
N ALA A 167 45.33 18.65 10.53
CA ALA A 167 46.25 18.74 11.65
C ALA A 167 47.44 17.77 11.51
N PHE A 168 47.20 16.53 11.07
CA PHE A 168 48.27 15.57 10.76
C PHE A 168 49.16 16.07 9.63
N GLY A 169 48.59 16.62 8.56
CA GLY A 169 49.34 17.21 7.46
C GLY A 169 50.29 18.33 7.91
N LEU A 170 49.82 19.20 8.81
CA LEU A 170 50.64 20.27 9.37
C LEU A 170 51.80 19.71 10.21
N ARG A 171 51.53 18.70 11.05
CA ARG A 171 52.57 18.05 11.88
C ARG A 171 53.63 17.38 11.02
N LEU A 172 53.24 16.71 9.95
CA LEU A 172 54.17 16.07 9.02
C LEU A 172 55.07 17.11 8.31
N THR A 173 54.48 18.23 7.90
CA THR A 173 55.21 19.33 7.27
C THR A 173 56.25 19.93 8.24
N ASN A 174 55.85 20.18 9.49
CA ASN A 174 56.77 20.67 10.53
C ASN A 174 57.91 19.68 10.79
N GLN A 175 57.61 18.37 10.88
CA GLN A 175 58.64 17.35 11.08
C GLN A 175 59.63 17.30 9.92
N ARG A 176 59.16 17.42 8.68
CA ARG A 176 60.03 17.50 7.50
C ARG A 176 60.96 18.71 7.57
N GLN A 177 60.46 19.88 7.97
CA GLN A 177 61.29 21.08 8.12
C GLN A 177 62.36 20.91 9.20
N VAL A 178 62.00 20.33 10.35
CA VAL A 178 62.97 20.04 11.43
C VAL A 178 64.06 19.07 10.97
N LEU A 179 63.69 18.02 10.21
CA LEU A 179 64.65 17.06 9.68
C LEU A 179 65.58 17.69 8.64
N ALA A 180 65.06 18.55 7.76
CA ALA A 180 65.88 19.27 6.79
C ALA A 180 66.91 20.19 7.46
N ALA A 181 66.50 20.95 8.49
CA ALA A 181 67.42 21.80 9.25
C ALA A 181 68.51 20.98 9.97
N ARG A 182 68.15 19.81 10.51
CA ARG A 182 69.13 18.89 11.11
C ARG A 182 70.10 18.32 10.08
N GLN A 183 69.61 17.98 8.89
CA GLN A 183 70.45 17.52 7.79
C GLN A 183 71.46 18.60 7.41
N GLU A 184 71.02 19.83 7.18
CA GLU A 184 71.88 20.98 6.85
C GLU A 184 72.95 21.21 7.94
N SER A 185 72.57 21.09 9.22
CA SER A 185 73.54 21.20 10.33
C SER A 185 74.61 20.11 10.29
N ILE A 186 74.23 18.86 9.95
CA ILE A 186 75.17 17.74 9.83
C ILE A 186 76.09 17.92 8.62
N GLU A 187 75.54 18.37 7.49
CA GLU A 187 76.32 18.68 6.29
C GLU A 187 77.38 19.75 6.57
N GLY A 188 77.02 20.83 7.29
CA GLY A 188 77.99 21.85 7.73
C GLY A 188 79.09 21.27 8.62
N PHE A 189 78.75 20.41 9.59
CA PHE A 189 79.78 19.74 10.41
C PHE A 189 80.72 18.86 9.59
N LEU A 190 80.25 18.23 8.51
CA LEU A 190 81.09 17.42 7.63
C LEU A 190 82.06 18.29 6.81
N GLU A 191 81.63 19.48 6.37
CA GLU A 191 82.49 20.44 5.66
C GLU A 191 83.62 20.98 6.55
N ASP A 192 83.36 21.16 7.85
CA ASP A 192 84.32 21.69 8.81
C ASP A 192 85.35 20.66 9.34
N LEU A 193 85.26 19.38 8.91
CA LEU A 193 86.19 18.35 9.35
C LEU A 193 87.60 18.63 8.78
N PRO A 194 88.63 18.81 9.61
CA PRO A 194 89.98 19.07 9.13
C PRO A 194 90.50 17.84 8.37
N LEU A 195 91.13 18.08 7.21
CA LEU A 195 91.86 17.03 6.51
C LEU A 195 93.02 16.55 7.42
N PRO A 196 93.25 15.24 7.53
CA PRO A 196 94.37 14.72 8.28
C PRO A 196 95.69 15.28 7.71
N ALA A 197 96.64 15.57 8.60
CA ALA A 197 97.97 16.02 8.18
C ALA A 197 98.64 14.93 7.32
N ALA A 198 99.41 15.33 6.31
CA ALA A 198 100.03 14.39 5.38
C ALA A 198 100.95 13.35 6.06
N THR A 199 101.48 13.67 7.25
CA THR A 199 102.26 12.76 8.11
C THR A 199 101.45 11.66 8.78
N ASP A 200 100.15 11.88 9.00
CA ASP A 200 99.25 10.92 9.65
C ASP A 200 98.57 9.98 8.63
N VAL A 201 98.67 10.33 7.34
CA VAL A 201 98.21 9.50 6.22
C VAL A 201 99.36 8.56 5.82
N ILE A 202 99.28 7.30 6.22
CA ILE A 202 100.23 6.27 5.79
C ILE A 202 100.09 6.08 4.27
N ASP A 203 101.07 6.53 3.49
CA ASP A 203 101.14 6.24 2.07
C ASP A 203 101.47 4.75 1.86
N ARG A 204 100.44 3.98 1.53
CA ARG A 204 100.57 2.54 1.25
C ARG A 204 101.32 2.25 -0.05
N LEU A 205 101.49 3.25 -0.94
CA LEU A 205 102.25 3.08 -2.18
C LEU A 205 103.77 3.10 -1.94
N THR A 206 104.26 3.76 -0.89
CA THR A 206 105.69 3.72 -0.50
C THR A 206 106.18 2.36 -0.03
N ASN A 207 105.28 1.47 0.41
CA ASN A 207 105.59 0.10 0.87
C ASN A 207 105.31 -0.97 -0.20
N ILE A 208 104.99 -0.59 -1.43
CA ILE A 208 104.93 -1.55 -2.53
C ILE A 208 106.37 -1.87 -2.93
N GLU A 209 106.82 -3.06 -2.53
CA GLU A 209 108.07 -3.65 -2.99
C GLU A 209 108.07 -3.61 -4.53
N LYS A 210 109.05 -2.91 -5.12
CA LYS A 210 109.27 -2.99 -6.57
C LYS A 210 109.67 -4.43 -6.86
N VAL A 211 108.71 -5.24 -7.31
CA VAL A 211 109.00 -6.57 -7.85
C VAL A 211 109.99 -6.37 -8.99
N GLY A 212 111.21 -6.87 -8.83
CA GLY A 212 112.24 -6.80 -9.86
C GLY A 212 111.73 -7.49 -11.11
N GLY A 213 111.67 -6.77 -12.23
CA GLY A 213 111.28 -7.34 -13.51
C GLY A 213 112.19 -8.52 -13.85
N THR A 214 111.62 -9.71 -14.00
CA THR A 214 112.36 -10.94 -14.33
C THR A 214 112.64 -11.09 -15.82
N GLU A 215 112.57 -10.02 -16.62
CA GLU A 215 112.64 -10.17 -18.07
C GLU A 215 114.03 -10.39 -18.66
N HIS A 216 115.14 -10.15 -17.95
CA HIS A 216 116.48 -10.39 -18.53
C HIS A 216 117.48 -11.01 -17.54
N ARG A 217 117.61 -12.34 -17.59
CA ARG A 217 118.90 -13.04 -17.46
C ARG A 217 118.82 -14.41 -18.14
N GLU A 218 119.55 -14.48 -19.25
CA GLU A 218 119.90 -15.65 -20.07
C GLU A 218 120.69 -16.71 -19.27
#